data_AF-A0A966BRU6-F1
#
_entry.id   AF-A0A966BRU6-F1
#
_cell.length_a   1.000
_cell.length_b   1.000
_cell.length_c   1.000
_cell.angle_alpha   90.00
_cell.angle_beta   90.00
_cell.angle_gamma   90.00
#
_symmetry.space_group_name_H-M   'P 1'
#
loop_
_entity.id
_entity.type
_entity.pdbx_description
1 polymer ?
#
loop_
_entity_poly.entity_id
_entity_poly.type
_entity_poly.pdbx_seq_one_letter_code
_entity_poly.pdbx_strand_id
1 'polypeptide(L)'
;MRGNVPGRRSGERLRSWRRAHLIPFLVATVVLAAAAITIAVTLFDLLSAGRAFVAGESQWSKAQQAAIFQLDRYAEFGDRTELENARRNLQIPLSDRRARIALLDGKGAFEDAKLALTEGSNHPDDVNGMVRMFRVFRNLSHFAEALELWREADIWVMRLDQLARELEQLDGDRVGGREQIRSIRSELDLLNQSMMAQASRFSENIAEGTRSLSRYAMTISVTSVLLFTLILAGVFLWAVAGMRRSQLQFWSTFELAPVGMSLVEPDGRIAEINEALCSFLERPAESLLGEALVQFCDLRDRSALLHALEQEATSSGKGQHRLEARFTRPDRSIAWGKLSISSHDRVRGDHPTTIVVIED
;
A
#
# COMPACT_ATOMS: atom_id res chain seq x y z
N MET A 1 6.43 -41.98 -41.31
CA MET A 1 5.25 -41.20 -40.87
C MET A 1 5.29 -41.12 -39.34
N ARG A 2 5.50 -39.93 -38.77
CA ARG A 2 5.61 -39.71 -37.32
C ARG A 2 4.22 -39.55 -36.72
N GLY A 3 3.79 -40.54 -35.92
CA GLY A 3 2.53 -40.53 -35.18
C GLY A 3 2.58 -39.57 -34.00
N ASN A 4 1.55 -38.73 -33.91
CA ASN A 4 1.31 -37.74 -32.86
C ASN A 4 1.09 -38.42 -31.49
N VAL A 5 1.87 -38.06 -30.48
CA VAL A 5 1.69 -38.52 -29.08
C VAL A 5 0.71 -37.59 -28.35
N PRO A 6 -0.48 -38.02 -27.90
CA PRO A 6 -1.52 -37.11 -27.37
C PRO A 6 -1.32 -36.65 -25.91
N GLY A 7 -0.39 -37.21 -25.15
CA GLY A 7 -0.32 -37.01 -23.69
C GLY A 7 0.43 -35.76 -23.19
N ARG A 8 1.22 -35.09 -24.04
CA ARG A 8 2.15 -34.03 -23.59
C ARG A 8 1.47 -32.69 -23.27
N ARG A 9 0.22 -32.47 -23.72
CA ARG A 9 -0.44 -31.15 -23.67
C ARG A 9 -1.24 -30.88 -22.39
N SER A 10 -1.63 -31.88 -21.61
CA SER A 10 -2.54 -31.71 -20.45
C SER A 10 -1.83 -31.25 -19.17
N GLY A 11 -0.68 -31.83 -18.83
CA GLY A 11 0.12 -31.47 -17.65
C GLY A 11 0.78 -30.08 -17.75
N GLU A 12 1.25 -29.70 -18.95
CA GLU A 12 1.73 -28.34 -19.22
C GLU A 12 0.60 -27.30 -19.14
N ARG A 13 -0.61 -27.65 -19.61
CA ARG A 13 -1.79 -26.78 -19.53
C ARG A 13 -2.22 -26.48 -18.09
N LEU A 14 -2.22 -27.46 -17.19
CA LEU A 14 -2.58 -27.24 -15.78
C LEU A 14 -1.51 -26.43 -15.01
N ARG A 15 -0.21 -26.70 -15.26
CA ARG A 15 0.90 -25.91 -14.70
C ARG A 15 0.93 -24.48 -15.26
N SER A 16 0.64 -24.29 -16.55
CA SER A 16 0.54 -22.96 -17.15
C SER A 16 -0.68 -22.21 -16.65
N TRP A 17 -1.81 -22.88 -16.43
CA TRP A 17 -3.04 -22.25 -15.95
C TRP A 17 -2.90 -21.71 -14.53
N ARG A 18 -2.29 -22.49 -13.60
CA ARG A 18 -1.98 -22.02 -12.24
C ARG A 18 -0.99 -20.86 -12.23
N ARG A 19 0.10 -20.91 -13.01
CA ARG A 19 1.08 -19.79 -13.11
C ARG A 19 0.47 -18.56 -13.79
N ALA A 20 -0.39 -18.75 -14.79
CA ALA A 20 -1.04 -17.67 -15.53
C ALA A 20 -2.01 -16.86 -14.67
N HIS A 21 -2.55 -17.41 -13.58
CA HIS A 21 -3.45 -16.68 -12.68
C HIS A 21 -2.76 -16.21 -11.39
N LEU A 22 -1.75 -16.94 -10.89
CA LEU A 22 -1.06 -16.63 -9.64
C LEU A 22 -0.09 -15.44 -9.77
N ILE A 23 0.62 -15.33 -10.90
CA ILE A 23 1.54 -14.21 -11.17
C ILE A 23 0.80 -12.86 -11.30
N PRO A 24 -0.24 -12.70 -12.15
CA PRO A 24 -0.96 -11.43 -12.23
C PRO A 24 -1.68 -11.08 -10.92
N PHE A 25 -2.09 -12.08 -10.11
CA PHE A 25 -2.62 -11.84 -8.78
C PHE A 25 -1.58 -11.25 -7.81
N LEU A 26 -0.38 -11.82 -7.77
CA LEU A 26 0.69 -11.36 -6.89
C LEU A 26 1.14 -9.95 -7.31
N VAL A 27 1.21 -9.70 -8.62
CA VAL A 27 1.45 -8.37 -9.18
C VAL A 27 0.34 -7.39 -8.79
N ALA A 28 -0.94 -7.73 -8.98
CA ALA A 28 -2.06 -6.86 -8.61
C ALA A 28 -2.08 -6.52 -7.12
N THR A 29 -1.79 -7.50 -6.27
CA THR A 29 -1.71 -7.31 -4.81
C THR A 29 -0.58 -6.35 -4.44
N VAL A 30 0.61 -6.52 -5.02
CA VAL A 30 1.75 -5.62 -4.79
C VAL A 30 1.45 -4.21 -5.31
N VAL A 31 0.81 -4.09 -6.47
CA VAL A 31 0.41 -2.79 -7.04
C VAL A 31 -0.61 -2.07 -6.13
N LEU A 32 -1.63 -2.78 -5.65
CA LEU A 32 -2.63 -2.22 -4.72
C LEU A 32 -2.00 -1.82 -3.38
N ALA A 33 -1.10 -2.64 -2.83
CA ALA A 33 -0.38 -2.32 -1.61
C ALA A 33 0.52 -1.08 -1.79
N ALA A 34 1.27 -1.01 -2.90
CA ALA A 34 2.10 0.14 -3.22
C ALA A 34 1.25 1.42 -3.40
N ALA A 35 0.08 1.32 -4.06
CA ALA A 35 -0.85 2.44 -4.20
C ALA A 35 -1.39 2.90 -2.84
N ALA A 36 -1.78 1.98 -1.95
CA ALA A 36 -2.25 2.31 -0.60
C ALA A 36 -1.15 2.99 0.23
N ILE A 37 0.09 2.49 0.18
CA ILE A 37 1.24 3.11 0.84
C ILE A 37 1.49 4.52 0.28
N THR A 38 1.46 4.69 -1.04
CA THR A 38 1.67 6.00 -1.68
C THR A 38 0.60 7.00 -1.25
N ILE A 39 -0.66 6.57 -1.18
CA ILE A 39 -1.77 7.39 -0.67
C ILE A 39 -1.51 7.77 0.79
N ALA A 40 -1.15 6.80 1.64
CA ALA A 40 -0.90 7.04 3.06
C ALA A 40 0.25 8.04 3.28
N VAL A 41 1.37 7.89 2.57
CA VAL A 41 2.51 8.83 2.64
C VAL A 41 2.09 10.22 2.16
N THR A 42 1.36 10.32 1.04
CA THR A 42 0.89 11.59 0.51
C THR A 42 -0.06 12.31 1.49
N LEU A 43 -0.95 11.55 2.15
CA LEU A 43 -1.84 12.08 3.18
C LEU A 43 -1.06 12.54 4.42
N PHE A 44 -0.04 11.79 4.84
CA PHE A 44 0.80 12.15 5.97
C PHE A 44 1.56 13.46 5.72
N ASP A 45 2.22 13.58 4.56
CA ASP A 45 2.92 14.79 4.16
C ASP A 45 1.98 16.01 4.15
N LEU A 46 0.75 15.80 3.68
CA LEU A 46 -0.26 16.84 3.63
C LEU A 46 -0.72 17.29 5.02
N LEU A 47 -0.89 16.36 5.96
CA LEU A 47 -1.23 16.67 7.35
C LEU A 47 -0.06 17.36 8.06
N SER A 48 1.18 16.98 7.76
CA SER A 48 2.34 17.65 8.30
C SER A 48 2.44 19.10 7.82
N ALA A 49 2.21 19.33 6.52
CA ALA A 49 2.15 20.67 5.95
C ALA A 49 1.04 21.55 6.58
N GLY A 50 -0.13 20.98 6.87
CA GLY A 50 -1.21 21.69 7.57
C GLY A 50 -0.79 22.18 8.97
N ARG A 51 -0.06 21.35 9.73
CA ARG A 51 0.51 21.75 11.03
C ARG A 51 1.57 22.84 10.89
N ALA A 52 2.37 22.80 9.83
CA ALA A 52 3.36 23.83 9.56
C ALA A 52 2.73 25.21 9.31
N PHE A 53 1.58 25.28 8.62
CA PHE A 53 0.82 26.54 8.50
C PHE A 53 0.33 27.08 9.85
N VAL A 54 -0.12 26.21 10.76
CA VAL A 54 -0.50 26.60 12.13
C VAL A 54 0.73 27.10 12.92
N ALA A 55 1.87 26.43 12.77
CA ALA A 55 3.11 26.86 13.40
C ALA A 55 3.57 28.23 12.87
N GLY A 56 3.50 28.44 11.55
CA GLY A 56 3.81 29.70 10.89
C GLY A 56 2.91 30.85 11.37
N GLU A 57 1.60 30.63 11.46
CA GLU A 57 0.64 31.58 12.05
C GLU A 57 1.03 32.00 13.47
N SER A 58 1.42 31.04 14.30
CA SER A 58 1.86 31.32 15.66
C SER A 58 3.12 32.19 15.70
N GLN A 59 4.09 31.95 14.79
CA GLN A 59 5.28 32.80 14.69
C GLN A 59 4.95 34.21 14.19
N TRP A 60 4.09 34.30 13.18
CA TRP A 60 3.60 35.57 12.64
C TRP A 60 2.94 36.43 13.72
N SER A 61 2.04 35.84 14.52
CA SER A 61 1.31 36.53 15.60
C SER A 61 2.24 37.00 16.72
N LYS A 62 3.19 36.16 17.15
CA LYS A 62 4.20 36.53 18.16
C LYS A 62 5.11 37.65 17.68
N ALA A 63 5.55 37.59 16.43
CA ALA A 63 6.41 38.60 15.83
C ALA A 63 5.69 39.94 15.72
N GLN A 64 4.43 39.93 15.29
CA GLN A 64 3.57 41.13 15.24
C GLN A 64 3.39 41.76 16.62
N GLN A 65 3.07 40.97 17.64
CA GLN A 65 2.95 41.44 19.02
C GLN A 65 4.24 42.06 19.54
N ALA A 66 5.36 41.38 19.33
CA ALA A 66 6.68 41.86 19.74
C ALA A 66 7.04 43.17 19.05
N ALA A 67 6.77 43.28 17.75
CA ALA A 67 7.01 44.49 16.97
C ALA A 67 6.19 45.68 17.50
N ILE A 68 4.90 45.52 17.74
CA ILE A 68 4.06 46.60 18.28
C ILE A 68 4.54 47.04 19.67
N PHE A 69 4.81 46.07 20.55
CA PHE A 69 5.33 46.36 21.89
C PHE A 69 6.63 47.17 21.85
N GLN A 70 7.56 46.80 20.96
CA GLN A 70 8.84 47.48 20.80
C GLN A 70 8.69 48.87 20.15
N LEU A 71 7.78 49.02 19.17
CA LEU A 71 7.47 50.33 18.59
C LEU A 71 6.85 51.27 19.62
N ASP A 72 5.96 50.78 20.48
CA ASP A 72 5.37 51.58 21.56
C ASP A 72 6.45 52.04 22.56
N ARG A 73 7.36 51.13 22.96
CA ARG A 73 8.50 51.48 23.80
C ARG A 73 9.46 52.47 23.14
N TYR A 74 9.72 52.32 21.84
CA TYR A 74 10.52 53.30 21.09
C TYR A 74 9.82 54.67 21.02
N ALA A 75 8.49 54.69 20.84
CA ALA A 75 7.71 55.92 20.85
C ALA A 75 7.74 56.62 22.23
N GLU A 76 7.80 55.85 23.32
CA GLU A 76 7.89 56.41 24.67
C GLU A 76 9.29 56.91 25.03
N PHE A 77 10.31 56.07 24.86
CA PHE A 77 11.64 56.32 25.42
C PHE A 77 12.67 56.80 24.40
N GLY A 78 12.43 56.60 23.10
CA GLY A 78 13.38 56.97 22.04
C GLY A 78 14.62 56.09 21.97
N ASP A 79 14.62 54.92 22.61
CA ASP A 79 15.74 53.96 22.54
C ASP A 79 15.78 53.27 21.16
N ARG A 80 16.81 53.55 20.37
CA ARG A 80 17.00 52.94 19.04
C ARG A 80 17.10 51.42 19.06
N THR A 81 17.50 50.83 20.18
CA THR A 81 17.53 49.37 20.35
C THR A 81 16.12 48.78 20.19
N GLU A 82 15.10 49.48 20.69
CA GLU A 82 13.70 49.07 20.55
C GLU A 82 13.24 49.15 19.09
N LEU A 83 13.65 50.19 18.36
CA LEU A 83 13.36 50.31 16.92
C LEU A 83 14.01 49.17 16.12
N GLU A 84 15.25 48.82 16.42
CA GLU A 84 15.94 47.70 15.77
C GLU A 84 15.29 46.35 16.09
N ASN A 85 14.90 46.13 17.35
CA ASN A 85 14.14 44.95 17.76
C ASN A 85 12.80 44.87 17.00
N ALA A 86 12.08 45.99 16.92
CA ALA A 86 10.81 46.06 16.19
C ALA A 86 10.99 45.68 14.71
N ARG A 87 12.03 46.22 14.06
CA ARG A 87 12.37 45.89 12.66
C ARG A 87 12.68 44.41 12.48
N ARG A 88 13.47 43.80 13.38
CA ARG A 88 13.75 42.36 13.34
C ARG A 88 12.47 41.53 13.44
N ASN A 89 11.56 41.91 14.34
CA ASN A 89 10.28 41.22 14.47
C ASN A 89 9.36 41.45 13.26
N LEU A 90 9.33 42.65 12.68
CA LEU A 90 8.57 42.94 11.45
C LEU A 90 9.09 42.17 10.22
N GLN A 91 10.35 41.75 10.20
CA GLN A 91 10.87 40.95 9.09
C GLN A 91 10.14 39.62 8.92
N ILE A 92 9.64 39.00 9.99
CA ILE A 92 8.89 37.74 9.93
C ILE A 92 7.60 37.91 9.09
N PRO A 93 6.63 38.76 9.48
CA PRO A 93 5.40 38.95 8.70
C PRO A 93 5.65 39.55 7.30
N LEU A 94 6.70 40.36 7.12
CA LEU A 94 7.10 40.86 5.80
C LEU A 94 7.65 39.75 4.90
N SER A 95 8.34 38.76 5.47
CA SER A 95 8.84 37.59 4.75
C SER A 95 7.70 36.64 4.39
N ASP A 96 6.74 36.42 5.30
CA ASP A 96 5.52 35.67 4.99
C ASP A 96 4.73 36.31 3.84
N ARG A 97 4.61 37.65 3.81
CA ARG A 97 4.04 38.38 2.67
C ARG A 97 4.80 38.11 1.37
N ARG A 98 6.13 38.17 1.37
CA ARG A 98 6.96 37.83 0.19
C ARG A 98 6.71 36.40 -0.27
N ALA A 99 6.63 35.45 0.66
CA ALA A 99 6.34 34.06 0.36
C ALA A 99 4.96 33.92 -0.32
N ARG A 100 3.91 34.56 0.22
CA ARG A 100 2.56 34.54 -0.36
C ARG A 100 2.55 35.05 -1.80
N ILE A 101 3.22 36.18 -2.06
CA ILE A 101 3.31 36.79 -3.40
C ILE A 101 4.02 35.82 -4.36
N ALA A 102 5.17 35.27 -3.96
CA ALA A 102 5.92 34.31 -4.77
C ALA A 102 5.13 33.01 -5.05
N LEU A 103 4.38 32.52 -4.06
CA LEU A 103 3.50 31.35 -4.20
C LEU A 103 2.35 31.59 -5.20
N LEU A 104 1.87 32.83 -5.31
CA LEU A 104 0.82 33.21 -6.24
C LEU A 104 1.32 33.40 -7.68
N ASP A 105 2.53 33.93 -7.85
CA ASP A 105 3.16 34.23 -9.14
C ASP A 105 3.45 32.95 -9.97
N GLY A 106 3.70 31.82 -9.29
CA GLY A 106 3.70 30.49 -9.91
C GLY A 106 5.08 29.82 -9.99
N LYS A 107 5.27 28.93 -10.98
CA LYS A 107 6.36 27.93 -10.97
C LYS A 107 7.79 28.49 -10.98
N GLY A 108 7.98 29.75 -11.38
CA GLY A 108 9.29 30.40 -11.40
C GLY A 108 9.79 30.89 -10.04
N ALA A 109 8.89 31.14 -9.09
CA ALA A 109 9.20 31.80 -7.81
C ALA A 109 9.13 30.86 -6.59
N PHE A 110 9.13 29.53 -6.80
CA PHE A 110 9.02 28.60 -5.66
C PHE A 110 10.23 28.58 -4.76
N GLU A 111 11.45 28.73 -5.30
CA GLU A 111 12.64 28.82 -4.45
C GLU A 111 12.63 30.13 -3.63
N ASP A 112 12.17 31.23 -4.24
CA ASP A 112 11.97 32.50 -3.52
C ASP A 112 10.90 32.37 -2.42
N ALA A 113 9.81 31.64 -2.69
CA ALA A 113 8.80 31.34 -1.70
C ALA A 113 9.36 30.52 -0.53
N LYS A 114 10.18 29.49 -0.81
CA LYS A 114 10.80 28.67 0.23
C LYS A 114 11.77 29.46 1.10
N LEU A 115 12.58 30.30 0.46
CA LEU A 115 13.51 31.18 1.17
C LEU A 115 12.73 32.14 2.08
N ALA A 116 11.69 32.79 1.56
CA ALA A 116 10.86 33.72 2.31
C ALA A 116 10.09 33.04 3.47
N LEU A 117 9.61 31.80 3.30
CA LEU A 117 8.98 31.03 4.39
C LEU A 117 10.00 30.70 5.51
N THR A 118 11.23 30.36 5.14
CA THR A 118 12.31 30.11 6.11
C THR A 118 12.67 31.39 6.87
N GLU A 119 12.77 32.53 6.17
CA GLU A 119 12.97 33.85 6.78
C GLU A 119 11.78 34.26 7.68
N GLY A 120 10.57 33.80 7.35
CA GLY A 120 9.36 33.84 8.18
C GLY A 120 9.39 32.91 9.40
N SER A 121 10.55 32.35 9.76
CA SER A 121 10.74 31.46 10.92
C SER A 121 9.99 30.11 10.84
N ASN A 122 9.65 29.65 9.63
CA ASN A 122 9.20 28.27 9.42
C ASN A 122 10.39 27.30 9.39
N HIS A 123 10.19 26.07 9.84
CA HIS A 123 11.25 25.06 9.86
C HIS A 123 11.60 24.61 8.43
N PRO A 124 12.89 24.48 8.05
CA PRO A 124 13.30 24.13 6.69
C PRO A 124 12.69 22.83 6.16
N ASP A 125 12.49 21.83 7.03
CA ASP A 125 11.90 20.54 6.65
C ASP A 125 10.41 20.66 6.27
N ASP A 126 9.70 21.65 6.81
CA ASP A 126 8.27 21.85 6.57
C ASP A 126 7.99 22.66 5.30
N VAL A 127 8.93 23.53 4.91
CA VAL A 127 8.77 24.50 3.82
C VAL A 127 8.41 23.83 2.49
N ASN A 128 9.03 22.69 2.16
CA ASN A 128 8.70 21.95 0.95
C ASN A 128 7.25 21.41 0.95
N GLY A 129 6.78 20.96 2.12
CA GLY A 129 5.41 20.52 2.33
C GLY A 129 4.43 21.67 2.16
N MET A 130 4.71 22.82 2.78
CA MET A 130 3.88 24.03 2.70
C MET A 130 3.70 24.52 1.26
N VAL A 131 4.78 24.64 0.48
CA VAL A 131 4.71 25.04 -0.93
C VAL A 131 3.87 24.07 -1.75
N ARG A 132 4.05 22.76 -1.55
CA ARG A 132 3.29 21.74 -2.27
C ARG A 132 1.80 21.80 -1.92
N MET A 133 1.49 21.94 -0.63
CA MET A 133 0.13 22.07 -0.14
C MET A 133 -0.56 23.31 -0.72
N PHE A 134 0.12 24.47 -0.69
CA PHE A 134 -0.40 25.69 -1.30
C PHE A 134 -0.75 25.48 -2.78
N ARG A 135 0.14 24.87 -3.56
CA ARG A 135 -0.09 24.64 -5.00
C ARG A 135 -1.29 23.75 -5.28
N VAL A 136 -1.51 22.71 -4.47
CA VAL A 136 -2.56 21.71 -4.70
C VAL A 136 -3.90 22.21 -4.18
N PHE A 137 -3.91 22.92 -3.04
CA PHE A 137 -5.11 23.19 -2.27
C PHE A 137 -5.55 24.65 -2.24
N ARG A 138 -4.80 25.61 -2.81
CA ARG A 138 -5.15 27.05 -2.81
C ARG A 138 -6.56 27.39 -3.30
N ASN A 139 -7.15 26.54 -4.15
CA ASN A 139 -8.48 26.76 -4.73
C ASN A 139 -9.61 26.09 -3.93
N LEU A 140 -9.30 25.33 -2.88
CA LEU A 140 -10.33 24.79 -1.99
C LEU A 140 -10.91 25.90 -1.11
N SER A 141 -12.21 25.85 -0.82
CA SER A 141 -12.95 26.90 -0.10
C SER A 141 -12.24 27.43 1.16
N HIS A 142 -11.88 26.54 2.07
CA HIS A 142 -11.21 26.91 3.34
C HIS A 142 -9.82 27.53 3.12
N PHE A 143 -9.06 27.05 2.14
CA PHE A 143 -7.74 27.59 1.82
C PHE A 143 -7.84 28.94 1.11
N ALA A 144 -8.81 29.10 0.21
CA ALA A 144 -9.06 30.36 -0.46
C ALA A 144 -9.48 31.45 0.54
N GLU A 145 -10.35 31.11 1.50
CA GLU A 145 -10.76 32.04 2.57
C GLU A 145 -9.59 32.44 3.47
N ALA A 146 -8.76 31.47 3.90
CA ALA A 146 -7.55 31.77 4.67
C ALA A 146 -6.56 32.64 3.88
N LEU A 147 -6.45 32.44 2.57
CA LEU A 147 -5.58 33.24 1.70
C LEU A 147 -6.07 34.69 1.56
N GLU A 148 -7.38 34.91 1.49
CA GLU A 148 -7.96 36.26 1.48
C GLU A 148 -7.71 36.97 2.82
N LEU A 149 -7.90 36.28 3.95
CA LEU A 149 -7.52 36.81 5.27
C LEU A 149 -6.03 37.14 5.36
N TRP A 150 -5.15 36.31 4.79
CA TRP A 150 -3.71 36.61 4.73
C TRP A 150 -3.42 37.84 3.86
N ARG A 151 -4.10 37.99 2.72
CA ARG A 151 -3.93 39.17 1.86
C ARG A 151 -4.37 40.46 2.56
N GLU A 152 -5.46 40.41 3.31
CA GLU A 152 -5.92 41.54 4.13
C GLU A 152 -4.90 41.88 5.23
N ALA A 153 -4.28 40.86 5.84
CA ALA A 153 -3.28 41.04 6.88
C ALA A 153 -2.06 41.85 6.42
N ASP A 154 -1.68 41.73 5.14
CA ASP A 154 -0.55 42.47 4.55
C ASP A 154 -0.72 43.98 4.66
N ILE A 155 -1.94 44.50 4.62
CA ILE A 155 -2.22 45.94 4.72
C ILE A 155 -1.75 46.47 6.08
N TRP A 156 -2.08 45.76 7.15
CA TRP A 156 -1.72 46.12 8.51
C TRP A 156 -0.21 45.99 8.76
N VAL A 157 0.42 44.93 8.24
CA VAL A 157 1.88 44.74 8.34
C VAL A 157 2.63 45.88 7.65
N MET A 158 2.18 46.29 6.46
CA MET A 158 2.77 47.44 5.76
C MET A 158 2.53 48.75 6.52
N ARG A 159 1.37 48.91 7.17
CA ARG A 159 1.10 50.10 7.98
C ARG A 159 2.00 50.15 9.23
N LEU A 160 2.23 49.02 9.91
CA LEU A 160 3.19 48.95 11.03
C LEU A 160 4.61 49.35 10.62
N ASP A 161 5.08 48.84 9.49
CA ASP A 161 6.38 49.19 8.92
C ASP A 161 6.45 50.68 8.52
N GLN A 162 5.35 51.26 8.06
CA GLN A 162 5.25 52.70 7.82
C GLN A 162 5.30 53.51 9.13
N LEU A 163 4.55 53.12 10.16
CA LEU A 163 4.56 53.79 11.47
C LEU A 163 5.96 53.75 12.11
N ALA A 164 6.70 52.65 11.93
CA ALA A 164 8.09 52.56 12.37
C ALA A 164 8.99 53.62 11.70
N ARG A 165 8.82 53.85 10.39
CA ARG A 165 9.53 54.92 9.66
C ARG A 165 9.09 56.32 10.10
N GLU A 166 7.79 56.52 10.33
CA GLU A 166 7.25 57.80 10.82
C GLU A 166 7.82 58.13 12.22
N LEU A 167 7.91 57.16 13.13
CA LEU A 167 8.55 57.34 14.44
C LEU A 167 10.04 57.67 14.32
N GLU A 168 10.77 57.02 13.41
CA GLU A 168 12.19 57.29 13.18
C GLU A 168 12.44 58.71 12.64
N GLN A 169 11.55 59.24 11.80
CA GLN A 169 11.66 60.62 11.31
C GLN A 169 11.48 61.65 12.44
N LEU A 170 10.70 61.32 13.47
CA LEU A 170 10.46 62.18 14.63
C LEU A 170 11.61 62.12 15.66
N ASP A 171 12.60 61.23 15.48
CA ASP A 171 13.73 61.06 16.40
C ASP A 171 14.56 62.34 16.55
N GLY A 172 14.65 63.16 15.49
CA GLY A 172 15.39 64.42 15.48
C GLY A 172 14.74 65.57 16.26
N ASP A 173 13.42 65.56 16.43
CA ASP A 173 12.67 66.54 17.23
C ASP A 173 11.47 65.89 17.94
N ARG A 174 11.78 65.07 18.95
CA ARG A 174 10.76 64.36 19.74
C ARG A 174 9.89 65.29 20.58
N VAL A 175 10.37 66.49 20.91
CA VAL A 175 9.61 67.47 21.71
C VAL A 175 8.57 68.16 20.84
N GLY A 176 8.95 68.62 19.65
CA GLY A 176 8.02 69.17 18.66
C GLY A 176 7.06 68.11 18.11
N GLY A 177 7.52 66.87 17.99
CA GLY A 177 6.76 65.72 17.48
C GLY A 177 5.84 65.02 18.50
N ARG A 178 5.67 65.52 19.74
CA ARG A 178 4.96 64.80 20.81
C ARG A 178 3.52 64.40 20.45
N GLU A 179 2.78 65.27 19.76
CA GLU A 179 1.39 64.97 19.39
C GLU A 179 1.35 63.90 18.29
N GLN A 180 2.28 63.95 17.33
CA GLN A 180 2.43 62.93 16.30
C GLN A 180 2.81 61.58 16.91
N ILE A 181 3.76 61.54 17.85
CA ILE A 181 4.12 60.32 18.60
C ILE A 181 2.89 59.76 19.33
N ARG A 182 2.09 60.60 20.01
CA ARG A 182 0.86 60.16 20.68
C ARG A 182 -0.17 59.59 19.68
N SER A 183 -0.33 60.23 18.52
CA SER A 183 -1.18 59.73 17.44
C SER A 183 -0.72 58.37 16.92
N ILE A 184 0.59 58.20 16.70
CA ILE A 184 1.16 56.92 16.26
C ILE A 184 0.94 55.83 17.31
N ARG A 185 1.14 56.11 18.60
CA ARG A 185 0.85 55.15 19.68
C ARG A 185 -0.61 54.72 19.70
N SER A 186 -1.54 55.68 19.57
CA SER A 186 -2.97 55.36 19.47
C SER A 186 -3.29 54.51 18.24
N GLU A 187 -2.61 54.72 17.12
CA GLU A 187 -2.79 53.92 15.91
C GLU A 187 -2.20 52.51 16.07
N LEU A 188 -1.04 52.37 16.72
CA LEU A 188 -0.44 51.07 17.07
C LEU A 188 -1.41 50.22 17.90
N ASP A 189 -2.10 50.82 18.88
CA ASP A 189 -3.10 50.12 19.70
C ASP A 189 -4.31 49.65 18.87
N LEU A 190 -4.82 50.50 17.96
CA LEU A 190 -5.94 50.16 17.07
C LEU A 190 -5.56 49.06 16.08
N LEU A 191 -4.34 49.12 15.53
CA LEU A 191 -3.78 48.08 14.67
C LEU A 191 -3.65 46.77 15.43
N ASN A 192 -3.13 46.80 16.66
CA ASN A 192 -2.97 45.59 17.47
C ASN A 192 -4.32 44.88 17.69
N GLN A 193 -5.36 45.63 18.09
CA GLN A 193 -6.70 45.06 18.28
C GLN A 193 -7.26 44.44 17.00
N SER A 194 -7.09 45.13 15.86
CA SER A 194 -7.56 44.65 14.56
C SER A 194 -6.82 43.40 14.10
N MET A 195 -5.49 43.39 14.23
CA MET A 195 -4.64 42.26 13.85
C MET A 195 -4.90 41.03 14.73
N MET A 196 -5.11 41.20 16.03
CA MET A 196 -5.45 40.09 16.94
C MET A 196 -6.78 39.44 16.58
N ALA A 197 -7.80 40.25 16.30
CA ALA A 197 -9.11 39.73 15.90
C ALA A 197 -9.02 38.94 14.59
N GLN A 198 -8.19 39.41 13.64
CA GLN A 198 -7.97 38.74 12.37
C GLN A 198 -7.13 37.46 12.50
N ALA A 199 -6.07 37.49 13.32
CA ALA A 199 -5.24 36.31 13.62
C ALA A 199 -6.08 35.17 14.22
N SER A 200 -6.98 35.49 15.15
CA SER A 200 -7.91 34.50 15.72
C SER A 200 -8.78 33.85 14.64
N ARG A 201 -9.38 34.64 13.74
CA ARG A 201 -10.20 34.13 12.62
C ARG A 201 -9.39 33.28 11.65
N PHE A 202 -8.18 33.70 11.32
CA PHE A 202 -7.29 32.94 10.45
C PHE A 202 -6.93 31.59 11.09
N SER A 203 -6.56 31.60 12.39
CA SER A 203 -6.22 30.38 13.14
C SER A 203 -7.42 29.41 13.23
N GLU A 204 -8.63 29.92 13.48
CA GLU A 204 -9.87 29.14 13.45
C GLU A 204 -10.11 28.49 12.07
N ASN A 205 -9.96 29.25 10.98
CA ASN A 205 -10.17 28.76 9.62
C ASN A 205 -9.13 27.70 9.22
N ILE A 206 -7.85 27.89 9.55
CA ILE A 206 -6.80 26.90 9.29
C ILE A 206 -7.00 25.65 10.16
N ALA A 207 -7.38 25.81 11.43
CA ALA A 207 -7.63 24.70 12.33
C ALA A 207 -8.82 23.84 11.84
N GLU A 208 -9.93 24.46 11.45
CA GLU A 208 -11.09 23.74 10.92
C GLU A 208 -10.78 23.07 9.57
N GLY A 209 -10.04 23.76 8.69
CA GLY A 209 -9.56 23.19 7.43
C GLY A 209 -8.68 21.96 7.66
N THR A 210 -7.72 22.04 8.59
CA THR A 210 -6.81 20.94 8.94
C THR A 210 -7.54 19.78 9.61
N ARG A 211 -8.52 20.04 10.50
CA ARG A 211 -9.35 19.00 11.11
C ARG A 211 -10.23 18.29 10.09
N SER A 212 -10.84 19.04 9.18
CA SER A 212 -11.65 18.47 8.09
C SER A 212 -10.80 17.61 7.16
N LEU A 213 -9.62 18.10 6.79
CA LEU A 213 -8.65 17.33 6.01
C LEU A 213 -8.23 16.04 6.73
N SER A 214 -7.98 16.10 8.04
CA SER A 214 -7.66 14.92 8.87
C SER A 214 -8.80 13.91 8.88
N ARG A 215 -10.07 14.36 9.02
CA ARG A 215 -11.24 13.49 8.97
C ARG A 215 -11.34 12.77 7.63
N TYR A 216 -11.22 13.50 6.52
CA TYR A 216 -11.26 12.89 5.18
C TYR A 216 -10.11 11.90 4.96
N ALA A 217 -8.89 12.26 5.35
CA ALA A 217 -7.71 11.39 5.27
C ALA A 217 -7.92 10.08 6.04
N MET A 218 -8.48 10.15 7.25
CA MET A 218 -8.79 8.99 8.08
C MET A 218 -9.87 8.11 7.44
N THR A 219 -10.97 8.70 6.97
CA THR A 219 -12.04 7.94 6.29
C THR A 219 -11.53 7.25 5.03
N ILE A 220 -10.76 7.95 4.20
CA ILE A 220 -10.15 7.37 2.98
C ILE A 220 -9.20 6.23 3.34
N SER A 221 -8.37 6.39 4.37
CA SER A 221 -7.41 5.35 4.79
C SER A 221 -8.12 4.11 5.31
N VAL A 222 -9.10 4.25 6.20
CA VAL A 222 -9.86 3.13 6.77
C VAL A 222 -10.64 2.39 5.68
N THR A 223 -11.32 3.12 4.80
CA THR A 223 -12.09 2.52 3.69
C THR A 223 -11.18 1.80 2.70
N SER A 224 -10.01 2.37 2.38
CA SER A 224 -9.03 1.74 1.49
C SER A 224 -8.47 0.44 2.07
N VAL A 225 -8.11 0.43 3.36
CA VAL A 225 -7.62 -0.77 4.06
C VAL A 225 -8.71 -1.84 4.14
N LEU A 226 -9.95 -1.45 4.45
CA LEU A 226 -11.08 -2.38 4.50
C LEU A 226 -11.33 -3.00 3.11
N LEU A 227 -11.38 -2.19 2.06
CA LEU A 227 -11.57 -2.66 0.68
C LEU A 227 -10.45 -3.60 0.26
N PHE A 228 -9.20 -3.25 0.54
CA PHE A 228 -8.04 -4.10 0.25
C PHE A 228 -8.13 -5.45 0.98
N THR A 229 -8.52 -5.43 2.26
CA THR A 229 -8.70 -6.65 3.08
C THR A 229 -9.82 -7.53 2.53
N LEU A 230 -10.95 -6.94 2.13
CA LEU A 230 -12.08 -7.68 1.54
C LEU A 230 -11.71 -8.28 0.17
N ILE A 231 -10.98 -7.54 -0.67
CA ILE A 231 -10.48 -8.06 -1.95
C ILE A 231 -9.54 -9.24 -1.70
N LEU A 232 -8.58 -9.10 -0.80
CA LEU A 232 -7.67 -10.19 -0.44
C LEU A 232 -8.40 -11.43 0.11
N ALA A 233 -9.37 -11.22 1.01
CA ALA A 233 -10.17 -12.30 1.57
C ALA A 233 -11.01 -12.99 0.49
N GLY A 234 -11.68 -12.22 -0.37
CA GLY A 234 -12.47 -12.76 -1.49
C GLY A 234 -11.62 -13.59 -2.45
N VAL A 235 -10.42 -13.11 -2.79
CA VAL A 235 -9.50 -13.86 -3.65
C VAL A 235 -8.93 -15.09 -2.96
N PHE A 236 -8.59 -15.01 -1.67
CA PHE A 236 -8.14 -16.16 -0.89
C PHE A 236 -9.21 -17.26 -0.88
N LEU A 237 -10.46 -16.90 -0.59
CA LEU A 237 -11.59 -17.82 -0.62
C LEU A 237 -11.80 -18.42 -2.02
N TRP A 238 -11.69 -17.61 -3.08
CA TRP A 238 -11.77 -18.09 -4.46
C TRP A 238 -10.65 -19.10 -4.79
N ALA A 239 -9.41 -18.84 -4.36
CA ALA A 239 -8.28 -19.73 -4.58
C ALA A 239 -8.45 -21.07 -3.83
N VAL A 240 -8.91 -21.01 -2.57
CA VAL A 240 -9.19 -22.22 -1.76
C VAL A 240 -10.34 -23.01 -2.37
N ALA A 241 -11.42 -22.36 -2.80
CA ALA A 241 -12.54 -23.01 -3.47
C ALA A 241 -12.13 -23.65 -4.81
N GLY A 242 -11.31 -22.98 -5.60
CA GLY A 242 -10.75 -23.53 -6.83
C GLY A 242 -9.90 -24.78 -6.59
N MET A 243 -9.07 -24.77 -5.53
CA MET A 243 -8.29 -25.94 -5.13
C MET A 243 -9.19 -27.11 -4.71
N ARG A 244 -10.22 -26.86 -3.88
CA ARG A 244 -11.18 -27.88 -3.45
C ARG A 244 -11.93 -28.49 -4.64
N ARG A 245 -12.36 -27.66 -5.59
CA ARG A 245 -13.07 -28.13 -6.79
C ARG A 245 -12.21 -29.07 -7.64
N SER A 246 -10.93 -28.73 -7.83
CA SER A 246 -10.00 -29.59 -8.56
C SER A 246 -9.75 -30.93 -7.87
N GLN A 247 -9.67 -30.94 -6.54
CA GLN A 247 -9.50 -32.17 -5.76
C GLN A 247 -10.74 -33.07 -5.85
N LEU A 248 -11.93 -32.51 -5.66
CA LEU A 248 -13.18 -33.27 -5.76
C LEU A 248 -13.39 -33.86 -7.15
N GLN A 249 -13.06 -33.11 -8.21
CA GLN A 249 -13.15 -33.63 -9.58
C GLN A 249 -12.17 -34.78 -9.83
N PHE A 250 -10.95 -34.71 -9.29
CA PHE A 250 -9.98 -35.80 -9.38
C PHE A 250 -10.54 -37.07 -8.72
N TRP A 251 -10.94 -36.99 -7.44
CA TRP A 251 -11.46 -38.15 -6.71
C TRP A 251 -12.73 -38.71 -7.34
N SER A 252 -13.66 -37.85 -7.79
CA SER A 252 -14.86 -38.32 -8.49
C SER A 252 -14.53 -39.04 -9.80
N THR A 253 -13.51 -38.60 -10.54
CA THR A 253 -13.07 -39.27 -11.78
C THR A 253 -12.32 -40.57 -11.47
N PHE A 254 -11.50 -40.58 -10.41
CA PHE A 254 -10.75 -41.75 -9.95
C PHE A 254 -11.70 -42.87 -9.51
N GLU A 255 -12.68 -42.56 -8.67
CA GLU A 255 -13.66 -43.52 -8.14
C GLU A 255 -14.60 -44.07 -9.21
N LEU A 256 -15.16 -43.20 -10.06
CA LEU A 256 -16.16 -43.59 -11.06
C LEU A 256 -15.56 -44.09 -12.38
N ALA A 257 -14.23 -44.19 -12.48
CA ALA A 257 -13.60 -44.69 -13.69
C ALA A 257 -13.97 -46.17 -13.91
N PRO A 258 -14.37 -46.58 -15.14
CA PRO A 258 -14.69 -47.97 -15.44
C PRO A 258 -13.46 -48.89 -15.55
N VAL A 259 -12.27 -48.34 -15.31
CA VAL A 259 -10.98 -49.01 -15.42
C VAL A 259 -10.35 -49.04 -14.03
N GLY A 260 -9.68 -50.12 -13.68
CA GLY A 260 -9.01 -50.22 -12.39
C GLY A 260 -7.91 -49.18 -12.24
N MET A 261 -7.92 -48.40 -11.17
CA MET A 261 -6.92 -47.38 -10.87
C MET A 261 -6.41 -47.54 -9.44
N SER A 262 -5.10 -47.35 -9.25
CA SER A 262 -4.50 -47.19 -7.93
C SER A 262 -3.43 -46.11 -7.91
N LEU A 263 -3.29 -45.48 -6.74
CA LEU A 263 -2.12 -44.69 -6.41
C LEU A 263 -1.19 -45.56 -5.58
N VAL A 264 0.07 -45.57 -5.95
CA VAL A 264 1.11 -46.41 -5.35
C VAL A 264 2.20 -45.51 -4.79
N GLU A 265 2.59 -45.79 -3.55
CA GLU A 265 3.72 -45.17 -2.87
C GLU A 265 5.06 -45.59 -3.50
N PRO A 266 6.16 -44.87 -3.24
CA PRO A 266 7.46 -45.18 -3.83
C PRO A 266 8.00 -46.57 -3.50
N ASP A 267 7.53 -47.19 -2.42
CA ASP A 267 7.88 -48.54 -2.00
C ASP A 267 6.99 -49.63 -2.64
N GLY A 268 6.07 -49.25 -3.53
CA GLY A 268 5.19 -50.15 -4.26
C GLY A 268 3.88 -50.49 -3.54
N ARG A 269 3.59 -49.86 -2.39
CA ARG A 269 2.34 -50.07 -1.65
C ARG A 269 1.18 -49.28 -2.20
N ILE A 270 0.00 -49.88 -2.20
CA ILE A 270 -1.24 -49.23 -2.65
C ILE A 270 -1.65 -48.20 -1.60
N ALA A 271 -1.53 -46.92 -1.93
CA ALA A 271 -2.03 -45.81 -1.11
C ALA A 271 -3.54 -45.64 -1.28
N GLU A 272 -4.03 -45.75 -2.51
CA GLU A 272 -5.42 -45.51 -2.87
C GLU A 272 -5.81 -46.43 -4.02
N ILE A 273 -7.09 -46.82 -4.09
CA ILE A 273 -7.61 -47.77 -5.08
C ILE A 273 -9.08 -47.46 -5.38
N ASN A 274 -9.48 -47.55 -6.65
CA ASN A 274 -10.87 -47.33 -7.03
C ASN A 274 -11.71 -48.62 -7.04
N GLU A 275 -13.03 -48.47 -7.06
CA GLU A 275 -13.99 -49.58 -7.04
C GLU A 275 -13.81 -50.57 -8.21
N ALA A 276 -13.43 -50.08 -9.40
CA ALA A 276 -13.19 -50.92 -10.57
C ALA A 276 -12.01 -51.88 -10.35
N LEU A 277 -10.92 -51.45 -9.69
CA LEU A 277 -9.79 -52.32 -9.41
C LEU A 277 -10.09 -53.33 -8.28
N CYS A 278 -10.86 -52.91 -7.27
CA CYS A 278 -11.39 -53.82 -6.25
C CYS A 278 -12.23 -54.94 -6.89
N SER A 279 -13.09 -54.58 -7.86
CA SER A 279 -13.93 -55.51 -8.60
C SER A 279 -13.10 -56.45 -9.48
N PHE A 280 -12.09 -55.93 -10.19
CA PHE A 280 -11.18 -56.72 -11.01
C PHE A 280 -10.38 -57.77 -10.21
N LEU A 281 -9.94 -57.41 -9.00
CA LEU A 281 -9.22 -58.29 -8.06
C LEU A 281 -10.13 -59.14 -7.18
N GLU A 282 -11.44 -58.93 -7.22
CA GLU A 282 -12.47 -59.55 -6.36
C GLU A 282 -12.14 -59.43 -4.86
N ARG A 283 -11.64 -58.25 -4.45
CA ARG A 283 -11.18 -57.98 -3.09
C ARG A 283 -11.67 -56.62 -2.60
N PRO A 284 -12.06 -56.49 -1.32
CA PRO A 284 -12.43 -55.20 -0.75
C PRO A 284 -11.20 -54.31 -0.57
N ALA A 285 -11.38 -52.99 -0.68
CA ALA A 285 -10.30 -52.01 -0.63
C ALA A 285 -9.45 -52.13 0.63
N GLU A 286 -10.08 -52.42 1.78
CA GLU A 286 -9.41 -52.57 3.09
C GLU A 286 -8.39 -53.71 3.11
N SER A 287 -8.51 -54.70 2.22
CA SER A 287 -7.55 -55.80 2.09
C SER A 287 -6.41 -55.53 1.09
N LEU A 288 -6.52 -54.43 0.33
CA LEU A 288 -5.59 -54.04 -0.72
C LEU A 288 -4.75 -52.83 -0.31
N LEU A 289 -5.36 -51.89 0.43
CA LEU A 289 -4.70 -50.68 0.91
C LEU A 289 -3.53 -51.01 1.85
N GLY A 290 -2.40 -50.35 1.63
CA GLY A 290 -1.15 -50.57 2.37
C GLY A 290 -0.36 -51.81 1.94
N GLU A 291 -0.95 -52.72 1.15
CA GLU A 291 -0.25 -53.89 0.62
C GLU A 291 0.53 -53.55 -0.65
N ALA A 292 1.61 -54.30 -0.90
CA ALA A 292 2.40 -54.11 -2.11
C ALA A 292 1.63 -54.65 -3.33
N LEU A 293 1.43 -53.82 -4.37
CA LEU A 293 0.62 -54.17 -5.54
C LEU A 293 1.08 -55.49 -6.20
N VAL A 294 2.38 -55.73 -6.21
CA VAL A 294 3.02 -56.95 -6.74
C VAL A 294 2.55 -58.24 -6.04
N GLN A 295 2.04 -58.18 -4.82
CA GLN A 295 1.57 -59.38 -4.10
C GLN A 295 0.33 -60.00 -4.78
N PHE A 296 -0.49 -59.18 -5.43
CA PHE A 296 -1.69 -59.62 -6.12
C PHE A 296 -1.41 -60.13 -7.55
N CYS A 297 -0.17 -60.02 -8.02
CA CYS A 297 0.28 -60.50 -9.30
C CYS A 297 0.80 -61.97 -9.21
N ASP A 298 0.61 -62.77 -10.26
CA ASP A 298 1.13 -64.12 -10.39
C ASP A 298 2.66 -64.11 -10.23
N LEU A 299 3.20 -65.12 -9.53
CA LEU A 299 4.63 -65.21 -9.20
C LEU A 299 5.56 -65.03 -10.41
N ARG A 300 5.11 -65.42 -11.61
CA ARG A 300 5.88 -65.30 -12.86
C ARG A 300 6.02 -63.86 -13.36
N ASP A 301 5.08 -62.99 -13.01
CA ASP A 301 5.00 -61.62 -13.53
C ASP A 301 5.38 -60.57 -12.48
N ARG A 302 5.54 -60.96 -11.19
CA ARG A 302 5.90 -60.06 -10.09
C ARG A 302 7.19 -59.27 -10.31
N SER A 303 8.24 -59.92 -10.81
CA SER A 303 9.54 -59.26 -11.02
C SER A 303 9.47 -58.19 -12.10
N ALA A 304 8.71 -58.44 -13.17
CA ALA A 304 8.48 -57.46 -14.24
C ALA A 304 7.70 -56.24 -13.73
N LEU A 305 6.65 -56.45 -12.93
CA LEU A 305 5.86 -55.38 -12.33
C LEU A 305 6.68 -54.57 -11.30
N LEU A 306 7.46 -55.23 -10.45
CA LEU A 306 8.32 -54.58 -9.47
C LEU A 306 9.33 -53.66 -10.16
N HIS A 307 10.04 -54.18 -11.18
CA HIS A 307 10.98 -53.37 -11.95
C HIS A 307 10.30 -52.20 -12.67
N ALA A 308 9.08 -52.37 -13.17
CA ALA A 308 8.35 -51.28 -13.81
C ALA A 308 7.97 -50.17 -12.81
N LEU A 309 7.54 -50.52 -11.60
CA LEU A 309 7.25 -49.58 -10.51
C LEU A 309 8.52 -48.86 -10.04
N GLU A 310 9.62 -49.58 -9.82
CA GLU A 310 10.91 -49.01 -9.42
C GLU A 310 11.48 -48.04 -10.48
N GLN A 311 11.38 -48.42 -11.75
CA GLN A 311 11.81 -47.58 -12.86
C GLN A 311 11.00 -46.28 -12.93
N GLU A 312 9.68 -46.33 -12.78
CA GLU A 312 8.86 -45.11 -12.83
C GLU A 312 8.95 -44.25 -11.55
N ALA A 313 9.16 -44.86 -10.39
CA ALA A 313 9.41 -44.13 -9.13
C ALA A 313 10.73 -43.35 -9.15
N THR A 314 11.73 -43.85 -9.89
CA THR A 314 13.02 -43.19 -10.10
C THR A 314 13.06 -42.28 -11.34
N SER A 315 12.11 -42.45 -12.28
CA SER A 315 11.95 -41.59 -13.45
C SER A 315 11.27 -40.28 -13.05
N SER A 316 11.84 -39.14 -13.46
CA SER A 316 11.26 -37.80 -13.20
C SER A 316 10.06 -37.50 -14.12
N GLY A 317 9.05 -38.38 -14.14
CA GLY A 317 7.75 -38.17 -14.78
C GLY A 317 7.77 -38.04 -16.30
N LYS A 318 8.70 -38.73 -16.97
CA LYS A 318 8.83 -38.68 -18.47
C LYS A 318 8.51 -40.02 -19.16
N GLY A 319 8.27 -41.09 -18.40
CA GLY A 319 7.89 -42.40 -18.91
C GLY A 319 6.41 -42.71 -18.69
N GLN A 320 5.83 -43.51 -19.59
CA GLN A 320 4.65 -44.32 -19.31
C GLN A 320 5.09 -45.76 -19.59
N HIS A 321 5.18 -46.59 -18.57
CA HIS A 321 5.50 -48.00 -18.74
C HIS A 321 4.20 -48.79 -18.93
N ARG A 322 4.14 -49.61 -19.99
CA ARG A 322 3.00 -50.49 -20.25
C ARG A 322 3.46 -51.92 -20.23
N LEU A 323 2.75 -52.75 -19.48
CA LEU A 323 2.98 -54.19 -19.45
C LEU A 323 1.66 -54.93 -19.33
N GLU A 324 1.67 -56.23 -19.61
CA GLU A 324 0.57 -57.13 -19.32
C GLU A 324 1.02 -58.04 -18.19
N ALA A 325 0.17 -58.22 -17.19
CA ALA A 325 0.45 -59.12 -16.08
C ALA A 325 -0.80 -59.91 -15.69
N ARG A 326 -0.56 -61.09 -15.14
CA ARG A 326 -1.61 -61.92 -14.55
C ARG A 326 -1.79 -61.55 -13.08
N PHE A 327 -3.03 -61.39 -12.65
CA PHE A 327 -3.42 -61.16 -11.27
C PHE A 327 -4.16 -62.37 -10.70
N THR A 328 -3.95 -62.65 -9.42
CA THR A 328 -4.52 -63.80 -8.74
C THR A 328 -5.69 -63.38 -7.85
N ARG A 329 -6.89 -63.86 -8.17
CA ARG A 329 -8.10 -63.64 -7.38
C ARG A 329 -8.17 -64.58 -6.17
N PRO A 330 -9.01 -64.30 -5.15
CA PRO A 330 -9.13 -65.16 -3.97
C PRO A 330 -9.52 -66.61 -4.28
N ASP A 331 -10.30 -66.83 -5.33
CA ASP A 331 -10.71 -68.16 -5.82
C ASP A 331 -9.60 -68.92 -6.58
N ARG A 332 -8.40 -68.32 -6.68
CA ARG A 332 -7.22 -68.78 -7.44
C ARG A 332 -7.37 -68.72 -8.95
N SER A 333 -8.42 -68.09 -9.48
CA SER A 333 -8.51 -67.77 -10.90
C SER A 333 -7.51 -66.67 -11.27
N ILE A 334 -7.17 -66.62 -12.56
CA ILE A 334 -6.22 -65.66 -13.12
C ILE A 334 -7.00 -64.60 -13.91
N ALA A 335 -6.83 -63.34 -13.55
CA ALA A 335 -7.30 -62.19 -14.31
C ALA A 335 -6.13 -61.62 -15.12
N TRP A 336 -6.31 -61.43 -16.43
CA TRP A 336 -5.32 -60.73 -17.24
C TRP A 336 -5.57 -59.23 -17.12
N GLY A 337 -4.50 -58.46 -16.95
CA GLY A 337 -4.62 -57.01 -16.88
C GLY A 337 -3.51 -56.35 -17.66
N LYS A 338 -3.88 -55.38 -18.49
CA LYS A 338 -2.96 -54.47 -19.14
C LYS A 338 -2.73 -53.27 -18.24
N LEU A 339 -1.51 -53.14 -17.73
CA LEU A 339 -1.11 -52.07 -16.85
C LEU A 339 -0.51 -50.90 -17.63
N SER A 340 -0.88 -49.70 -17.22
CA SER A 340 -0.22 -48.46 -17.54
C SER A 340 0.26 -47.81 -16.25
N ILE A 341 1.58 -47.70 -16.10
CA ILE A 341 2.23 -47.11 -14.93
C ILE A 341 2.78 -45.75 -15.35
N SER A 342 2.42 -44.71 -14.60
CA SER A 342 2.93 -43.37 -14.81
C SER A 342 3.16 -42.68 -13.47
N SER A 343 4.34 -42.10 -13.28
CA SER A 343 4.63 -41.28 -12.12
C SER A 343 4.36 -39.79 -12.41
N HIS A 344 3.88 -39.06 -11.41
CA HIS A 344 3.79 -37.62 -11.48
C HIS A 344 4.47 -36.97 -10.27
N ASP A 345 5.35 -36.01 -10.54
CA ASP A 345 5.99 -35.22 -9.48
C ASP A 345 4.94 -34.41 -8.72
N ARG A 346 4.80 -34.69 -7.41
CA ARG A 346 4.21 -33.73 -6.48
C ARG A 346 5.12 -32.51 -6.42
N VAL A 347 4.53 -31.31 -6.43
CA VAL A 347 5.31 -30.08 -6.31
C VAL A 347 5.93 -30.02 -4.92
N ARG A 348 7.26 -30.17 -4.87
CA ARG A 348 8.20 -29.82 -3.78
C ARG A 348 8.17 -30.75 -2.55
N GLY A 349 9.18 -31.62 -2.47
CA GLY A 349 9.62 -32.28 -1.23
C GLY A 349 8.92 -33.58 -0.85
N ASP A 350 7.92 -34.00 -1.62
CA ASP A 350 7.19 -35.26 -1.41
C ASP A 350 7.53 -36.24 -2.53
N HIS A 351 7.60 -37.52 -2.20
CA HIS A 351 7.95 -38.56 -3.16
C HIS A 351 6.92 -38.64 -4.32
N PRO A 352 7.33 -39.05 -5.54
CA PRO A 352 6.42 -39.18 -6.67
C PRO A 352 5.33 -40.21 -6.36
N THR A 353 4.07 -39.81 -6.51
CA THR A 353 2.94 -40.75 -6.45
C THR A 353 2.82 -41.40 -7.82
N THR A 354 2.85 -42.73 -7.84
CA THR A 354 2.74 -43.51 -9.07
C THR A 354 1.29 -43.89 -9.30
N ILE A 355 0.74 -43.53 -10.46
CA ILE A 355 -0.60 -43.94 -10.87
C ILE A 355 -0.48 -45.21 -11.69
N VAL A 356 -1.18 -46.25 -11.28
CA VAL A 356 -1.31 -47.50 -12.03
C VAL A 356 -2.75 -47.62 -12.52
N VAL A 357 -2.91 -47.79 -13.83
CA VAL A 357 -4.20 -48.03 -14.48
C VAL A 357 -4.18 -49.44 -15.06
N ILE A 358 -5.22 -50.23 -14.78
CA ILE A 358 -5.35 -51.64 -15.15
C ILE A 358 -6.64 -51.82 -15.93
N GLU A 359 -6.50 -52.17 -17.20
CA GLU A 359 -7.59 -52.55 -18.11
C GLU A 359 -7.64 -54.09 -18.21
N ASP A 360 -8.82 -54.69 -18.07
CA ASP A 360 -9.07 -56.13 -18.27
C ASP A 360 -8.88 -56.55 -19.74
#